data_AF-A0A9E3ELF6-F1
#
_entry.id   AF-A0A9E3ELF6-F1
#
_cell.length_a   1.000
_cell.length_b   1.000
_cell.length_c   1.000
_cell.angle_alpha   90.00
_cell.angle_beta   90.00
_cell.angle_gamma   90.00
#
_symmetry.space_group_name_H-M   'P 1'
#
loop_
_entity.id
_entity.type
_entity.pdbx_description
1 polymer ?
#
loop_
_entity_poly.entity_id
_entity_poly.type
_entity_poly.pdbx_seq_one_letter_code
_entity_poly.pdbx_strand_id
1 'polypeptide(L)'
;MSVLVTGGAGYIGSHTTYALVDRGEDVVVLDNLSTGTRALVSEKAAFVEGEAGDEALVRRVIAAHGVDAVIHFAGSIVVPESVAKPLAYYANNTVASRSLMEACVESGVRHFIFSSTATVYDENARQPLREDEPKNPISPYARSKLMT
;
A
#
# COMPACT_ATOMS: atom_id res chain seq x y z
N MET A 1 18.80 4.93 -1.75
CA MET A 1 17.59 4.74 -2.59
C MET A 1 16.49 5.56 -1.95
N SER A 2 15.55 6.12 -2.71
CA SER A 2 14.48 6.95 -2.15
C SER A 2 13.15 6.20 -2.24
N VAL A 3 12.63 5.79 -1.08
CA VAL A 3 11.49 4.89 -0.98
C VAL A 3 10.25 5.63 -0.54
N LEU A 4 9.21 5.59 -1.36
CA LEU A 4 7.87 6.04 -0.97
C LEU A 4 7.12 4.88 -0.29
N VAL A 5 6.78 5.05 0.98
CA VAL A 5 5.96 4.12 1.76
C VAL A 5 4.56 4.71 1.91
N THR A 6 3.61 4.16 1.17
CA THR A 6 2.19 4.55 1.35
C THR A 6 1.58 3.73 2.49
N GLY A 7 0.70 4.33 3.30
CA GLY A 7 0.19 3.65 4.51
C GLY A 7 1.25 3.52 5.61
N GLY A 8 2.30 4.35 5.55
CA GLY A 8 3.45 4.32 6.45
C GLY A 8 3.13 4.77 7.88
N ALA A 9 1.97 5.39 8.12
CA ALA A 9 1.49 5.71 9.46
C ALA A 9 0.66 4.57 10.08
N GLY A 10 0.43 3.48 9.33
CA GLY A 10 -0.22 2.26 9.79
C GLY A 10 0.73 1.29 10.49
N TYR A 11 0.21 0.14 10.92
CA TYR A 11 0.97 -0.83 11.72
C TYR A 11 2.20 -1.40 11.00
N ILE A 12 2.03 -2.05 9.84
CA ILE A 12 3.15 -2.66 9.10
C ILE A 12 4.00 -1.58 8.42
N GLY A 13 3.36 -0.54 7.89
CA GLY A 13 4.04 0.55 7.19
C GLY A 13 5.02 1.32 8.08
N SER A 14 4.66 1.58 9.34
CA SER A 14 5.55 2.28 10.29
C SER A 14 6.79 1.44 10.61
N HIS A 15 6.64 0.15 10.90
CA HIS A 15 7.78 -0.74 11.13
C HIS A 15 8.69 -0.84 9.91
N THR A 16 8.12 -0.90 8.70
CA THR A 16 8.88 -0.90 7.45
C THR A 16 9.64 0.43 7.28
N THR A 17 9.00 1.55 7.61
CA THR A 17 9.61 2.89 7.57
C THR A 17 10.83 2.96 8.51
N TYR A 18 10.69 2.50 9.76
CA TYR A 18 11.82 2.44 10.71
C TYR A 18 12.94 1.54 10.18
N ALA A 19 12.63 0.36 9.67
CA ALA A 19 13.64 -0.56 9.15
C ALA A 19 14.41 0.02 7.94
N LEU A 20 13.75 0.79 7.07
CA LEU A 20 14.40 1.48 5.95
C LEU A 20 15.28 2.65 6.44
N VAL A 21 14.78 3.45 7.38
CA VAL A 21 15.53 4.56 8.00
C VAL A 21 16.78 4.03 8.72
N ASP A 22 16.68 2.94 9.48
CA ASP A 22 17.80 2.35 10.20
C ASP A 22 18.87 1.78 9.26
N ARG A 23 18.50 1.46 8.02
CA ARG A 23 19.42 1.07 6.94
C ARG A 23 20.03 2.25 6.19
N GLY A 24 19.63 3.49 6.53
CA GLY A 24 20.13 4.70 5.90
C GLY A 24 19.49 5.02 4.55
N GLU A 25 18.31 4.47 4.25
CA GLU A 25 17.54 4.85 3.06
C GLU A 25 16.81 6.18 3.27
N ASP A 26 16.61 6.93 2.18
CA ASP A 26 15.74 8.10 2.19
C ASP A 26 14.29 7.63 2.11
N VAL A 27 13.46 7.97 3.10
CA VAL A 27 12.09 7.48 3.19
C VAL A 27 11.10 8.62 3.17
N VAL A 28 10.08 8.50 2.33
CA VAL A 28 8.92 9.39 2.29
C VAL A 28 7.68 8.58 2.64
N VAL A 29 6.94 9.02 3.65
CA VAL A 29 5.65 8.42 4.01
C VAL A 29 4.52 9.25 3.40
N LEU A 30 3.63 8.58 2.69
CA LEU A 30 2.36 9.15 2.21
C LEU A 30 1.19 8.43 2.91
N ASP A 31 0.41 9.17 3.68
CA ASP A 31 -0.69 8.61 4.46
C ASP A 31 -1.78 9.65 4.68
N ASN A 32 -3.06 9.25 4.62
CA ASN A 32 -4.20 10.13 4.88
C ASN A 32 -4.67 10.07 6.35
N LEU A 33 -3.99 9.28 7.19
CA LEU A 33 -4.28 9.09 8.62
C LEU A 33 -5.69 8.55 8.93
N SER A 34 -6.37 7.97 7.94
CA SER A 34 -7.73 7.41 8.10
C SER A 34 -7.82 6.32 9.17
N THR A 35 -6.75 5.51 9.30
CA THR A 35 -6.61 4.47 10.34
C THR A 35 -5.24 4.45 11.01
N GLY A 36 -4.26 5.17 10.44
CA GLY A 36 -2.91 5.33 11.00
C GLY A 36 -2.81 6.52 11.96
N THR A 37 -1.61 6.78 12.47
CA THR A 37 -1.34 7.98 13.28
C THR A 37 0.04 8.55 12.99
N ARG A 38 0.13 9.88 12.90
CA ARG A 38 1.40 10.60 12.64
C ARG A 38 2.48 10.25 13.66
N ALA A 39 2.09 9.94 14.89
CA ALA A 39 3.01 9.57 15.98
C ALA A 39 3.78 8.26 15.72
N LEU A 40 3.30 7.39 14.82
CA LEU A 40 4.01 6.16 14.46
C LEU A 40 5.06 6.36 13.36
N VAL A 41 5.09 7.51 12.70
CA VAL A 41 6.02 7.77 11.61
C VAL A 41 7.31 8.35 12.16
N SER A 42 8.45 7.75 11.79
CA SER A 42 9.79 8.21 12.14
C SER A 42 9.98 9.70 11.82
N GLU A 43 10.57 10.45 12.75
CA GLU A 43 10.93 11.86 12.53
C GLU A 43 12.00 12.06 11.46
N LYS A 44 12.77 11.00 11.14
CA LYS A 44 13.78 11.00 10.07
C LYS A 44 13.20 10.77 8.68
N ALA A 45 11.95 10.32 8.58
CA ALA A 45 11.26 10.17 7.30
C ALA A 45 10.51 11.46 6.96
N ALA A 46 10.53 11.83 5.68
CA ALA A 46 9.63 12.86 5.19
C ALA A 46 8.18 12.35 5.32
N PHE A 47 7.24 13.24 5.64
CA PHE A 47 5.84 12.90 5.77
C PHE A 47 5.00 13.83 4.91
N VAL A 48 4.11 13.22 4.13
CA VAL A 48 3.14 13.90 3.27
C VAL A 48 1.77 13.36 3.64
N GLU A 49 0.90 14.24 4.13
CA GLU A 49 -0.49 13.88 4.39
C GLU A 49 -1.28 13.94 3.08
N GLY A 50 -1.95 12.84 2.72
CA GLY A 50 -2.79 12.79 1.53
C GLY A 50 -3.12 11.39 1.04
N GLU A 51 -3.89 11.34 -0.04
CA GLU A 51 -4.41 10.11 -0.61
C GLU A 51 -3.40 9.47 -1.57
N ALA A 52 -3.17 8.16 -1.42
CA ALA A 52 -2.29 7.42 -2.34
C ALA A 52 -2.84 7.35 -3.78
N GLY A 53 -4.15 7.52 -3.96
CA GLY A 53 -4.80 7.59 -5.27
C GLY A 53 -4.78 8.98 -5.92
N ASP A 54 -4.31 10.03 -5.23
CA ASP A 54 -4.14 11.36 -5.84
C ASP A 54 -2.87 11.36 -6.68
N GLU A 55 -3.03 11.07 -7.97
CA GLU A 55 -1.91 10.97 -8.91
C GLU A 55 -1.10 12.28 -9.01
N ALA A 56 -1.76 13.44 -8.91
CA ALA A 56 -1.06 14.72 -8.98
C ALA A 56 -0.18 14.92 -7.75
N LEU A 57 -0.68 14.54 -6.56
CA LEU A 57 0.13 14.51 -5.34
C LEU A 57 1.28 13.52 -5.46
N VAL A 58 1.00 12.28 -5.85
CA VAL A 58 2.02 11.23 -5.99
C VAL A 58 3.13 11.66 -6.95
N ARG A 59 2.80 12.19 -8.13
CA ARG A 59 3.78 12.73 -9.10
C ARG A 59 4.64 13.83 -8.48
N ARG A 60 4.04 14.75 -7.71
CA ARG A 60 4.80 15.79 -6.99
C ARG A 60 5.73 15.21 -5.94
N VAL A 61 5.28 14.22 -5.16
CA VAL A 61 6.09 13.55 -4.14
C VAL A 61 7.26 12.82 -4.78
N ILE A 62 7.02 12.06 -5.85
CA ILE A 62 8.07 11.36 -6.58
C ILE A 62 9.14 12.34 -7.08
N ALA A 63 8.72 13.43 -7.74
CA ALA A 63 9.65 14.43 -8.27
C ALA A 63 10.42 15.18 -7.16
N ALA A 64 9.75 15.57 -6.08
CA ALA A 64 10.35 16.35 -4.99
C ALA A 64 11.38 15.56 -4.19
N HIS A 65 11.19 14.25 -4.06
CA HIS A 65 12.04 13.38 -3.24
C HIS A 65 12.91 12.41 -4.05
N GLY A 66 12.86 12.49 -5.39
CA GLY A 66 13.61 11.60 -6.27
C GLY A 66 13.30 10.12 -6.05
N VAL A 67 12.03 9.79 -5.80
CA VAL A 67 11.59 8.42 -5.45
C VAL A 67 11.90 7.46 -6.62
N ASP A 68 12.55 6.34 -6.31
CA ASP A 68 12.91 5.29 -7.29
C ASP A 68 12.27 3.92 -6.96
N ALA A 69 11.69 3.77 -5.76
CA ALA A 69 10.95 2.59 -5.32
C ALA A 69 9.72 2.94 -4.46
N VAL A 70 8.67 2.10 -4.55
CA VAL A 70 7.44 2.25 -3.76
C VAL A 70 7.15 0.96 -2.98
N ILE A 71 6.75 1.11 -1.71
CA ILE A 71 6.15 0.04 -0.91
C ILE A 71 4.73 0.45 -0.54
N HIS A 72 3.75 -0.32 -1.00
CA HIS A 72 2.34 0.03 -0.93
C HIS A 72 1.59 -0.76 0.15
N PHE A 73 1.38 -0.11 1.31
CA PHE A 73 0.54 -0.62 2.40
C PHE A 73 -0.83 0.06 2.49
N ALA A 74 -1.02 1.23 1.88
CA ALA A 74 -2.30 1.94 1.91
C ALA A 74 -3.42 1.06 1.32
N GLY A 75 -4.44 0.78 2.14
CA GLY A 75 -5.59 -0.02 1.76
C GLY A 75 -6.41 -0.45 2.98
N SER A 76 -7.72 -0.52 2.83
CA SER A 76 -8.65 -0.98 3.85
C SER A 76 -8.53 -2.50 4.06
N ILE A 77 -8.61 -2.94 5.32
CA ILE A 77 -8.34 -4.34 5.71
C ILE A 77 -9.46 -5.05 6.49
N VAL A 78 -10.54 -4.36 6.84
CA VAL A 78 -11.57 -4.90 7.75
C VAL A 78 -12.59 -5.73 6.99
N VAL A 79 -12.46 -7.06 7.03
CA VAL A 79 -13.30 -8.00 6.27
C VAL A 79 -14.81 -7.78 6.48
N PRO A 80 -15.36 -7.71 7.71
CA PRO A 80 -16.79 -7.49 7.91
C PRO A 80 -17.29 -6.17 7.33
N GLU A 81 -16.49 -5.11 7.42
CA GLU A 81 -16.84 -3.82 6.82
C GLU A 81 -16.84 -3.91 5.30
N SER A 82 -15.91 -4.66 4.70
CA SER A 82 -15.86 -4.85 3.26
C SER A 82 -17.13 -5.48 2.70
N VAL A 83 -17.79 -6.36 3.46
CA VAL A 83 -19.09 -6.94 3.10
C VAL A 83 -20.20 -5.90 3.18
N ALA A 84 -20.18 -5.03 4.20
CA ALA A 84 -21.16 -3.96 4.37
C ALA A 84 -20.98 -2.80 3.36
N LYS A 85 -19.74 -2.52 2.94
CA LYS A 85 -19.36 -1.38 2.08
C LYS A 85 -18.39 -1.81 0.95
N PRO A 86 -18.77 -2.73 0.06
CA PRO A 86 -17.85 -3.32 -0.92
C PRO A 86 -17.25 -2.28 -1.88
N LEU A 87 -18.04 -1.31 -2.34
CA LEU A 87 -17.56 -0.28 -3.27
C LEU A 87 -16.49 0.63 -2.66
N ALA A 88 -16.55 0.88 -1.36
CA ALA A 88 -15.51 1.64 -0.67
C ALA A 88 -14.17 0.89 -0.68
N TYR A 89 -14.20 -0.44 -0.57
CA TYR A 89 -12.99 -1.27 -0.63
C TYR A 89 -12.42 -1.36 -2.05
N TYR A 90 -13.26 -1.40 -3.09
CA TYR A 90 -12.75 -1.34 -4.47
C TYR A 90 -12.18 0.04 -4.81
N ALA A 91 -12.83 1.12 -4.36
CA ALA A 91 -12.32 2.46 -4.55
C ALA A 91 -10.95 2.64 -3.87
N ASN A 92 -10.84 2.25 -2.59
CA ASN A 92 -9.62 2.47 -1.82
C ASN A 92 -8.50 1.47 -2.13
N ASN A 93 -8.81 0.21 -2.39
CA ASN A 93 -7.78 -0.82 -2.57
C ASN A 93 -7.43 -1.08 -4.02
N THR A 94 -8.36 -0.89 -4.96
CA THR A 94 -8.12 -1.25 -6.37
C THR A 94 -7.93 0.01 -7.21
N VAL A 95 -8.89 0.94 -7.16
CA VAL A 95 -8.83 2.16 -7.98
C VAL A 95 -7.67 3.05 -7.54
N ALA A 96 -7.53 3.32 -6.25
CA ALA A 96 -6.44 4.14 -5.74
C ALA A 96 -5.06 3.51 -6.03
N SER A 97 -4.92 2.20 -5.89
CA SER A 97 -3.67 1.49 -6.21
C SER A 97 -3.35 1.53 -7.70
N ARG A 98 -4.35 1.41 -8.58
CA ARG A 98 -4.18 1.59 -10.02
C ARG A 98 -3.68 3.01 -10.34
N SER A 99 -4.27 4.04 -9.74
CA SER A 99 -3.84 5.43 -9.92
C SER A 99 -2.42 5.66 -9.38
N LEU A 100 -2.08 5.10 -8.21
CA LEU A 100 -0.72 5.12 -7.69
C LEU A 100 0.28 4.48 -8.67
N MET A 101 -0.04 3.30 -9.20
CA MET A 101 0.82 2.61 -10.17
C MET A 101 0.96 3.39 -11.48
N GLU A 102 -0.10 4.02 -11.98
CA GLU A 102 -0.03 4.88 -13.16
C GLU A 102 0.91 6.07 -12.93
N ALA A 103 0.77 6.77 -11.80
CA ALA A 103 1.67 7.86 -11.43
C ALA A 103 3.14 7.39 -11.30
N CYS A 104 3.37 6.18 -10.80
CA CYS A 104 4.70 5.56 -10.74
C CYS A 104 5.28 5.32 -12.13
N VAL A 105 4.50 4.71 -13.03
CA VAL A 105 4.91 4.41 -14.41
C VAL A 105 5.24 5.70 -15.17
N GLU A 106 4.36 6.71 -15.09
CA GLU A 106 4.57 8.01 -15.74
C GLU A 106 5.79 8.76 -15.20
N SER A 107 6.11 8.57 -13.92
CA SER A 107 7.27 9.20 -13.27
C SER A 107 8.56 8.38 -13.39
N GLY A 108 8.52 7.20 -14.04
CA GLY A 108 9.69 6.35 -14.24
C GLY A 108 10.15 5.55 -13.02
N VAL A 109 9.30 5.37 -12.00
CA VAL A 109 9.57 4.50 -10.84
C VAL A 109 9.56 3.05 -11.30
N ARG A 110 10.64 2.31 -11.04
CA ARG A 110 10.84 0.95 -11.58
C ARG A 110 10.54 -0.18 -10.60
N HIS A 111 10.49 0.13 -9.31
CA HIS A 111 10.34 -0.86 -8.26
C HIS A 111 9.09 -0.62 -7.44
N PHE A 112 8.23 -1.64 -7.37
CA PHE A 112 6.96 -1.57 -6.65
C PHE A 112 6.75 -2.84 -5.84
N ILE A 113 6.55 -2.70 -4.53
CA ILE A 113 6.20 -3.79 -3.63
C ILE A 113 4.75 -3.58 -3.18
N PHE A 114 3.88 -4.55 -3.45
CA PHE A 114 2.49 -4.51 -3.05
C PHE A 114 2.22 -5.39 -1.83
N SER A 115 1.60 -4.82 -0.79
CA SER A 115 1.12 -5.59 0.36
C SER A 115 -0.20 -6.30 0.03
N SER A 116 -0.08 -7.52 -0.49
CA SER A 116 -1.21 -8.44 -0.70
C SER A 116 -1.63 -9.16 0.59
N THR A 117 -2.40 -10.24 0.49
CA THR A 117 -2.95 -11.00 1.61
C THR A 117 -3.11 -12.48 1.27
N ALA A 118 -2.94 -13.38 2.25
CA ALA A 118 -3.21 -14.81 2.07
C ALA A 118 -4.71 -15.11 1.84
N THR A 119 -5.61 -14.17 2.15
CA THR A 119 -7.05 -14.35 1.95
C THR A 119 -7.48 -14.37 0.48
N VAL A 120 -6.55 -14.17 -0.46
CA VAL A 120 -6.79 -14.36 -1.89
C VAL A 120 -6.88 -15.83 -2.30
N TYR A 121 -6.28 -16.73 -1.52
CA TYR A 121 -6.29 -18.17 -1.80
C TYR A 121 -7.63 -18.81 -1.44
N ASP A 122 -7.93 -19.95 -2.08
CA ASP A 122 -9.09 -20.77 -1.70
C ASP A 122 -8.95 -21.30 -0.27
N GLU A 123 -10.03 -21.27 0.51
CA GLU A 123 -10.05 -21.78 1.89
C GLU A 123 -9.79 -23.30 1.98
N ASN A 124 -10.04 -24.01 0.87
CA ASN A 124 -9.83 -25.46 0.73
C ASN A 124 -8.50 -25.81 0.06
N ALA A 125 -7.62 -24.83 -0.16
CA ALA A 125 -6.30 -25.07 -0.77
C ALA A 125 -5.42 -25.99 0.09
N ARG A 126 -4.49 -26.69 -0.57
CA ARG A 126 -3.63 -27.67 0.10
C ARG A 126 -2.67 -26.96 1.07
N GLN A 127 -2.42 -27.60 2.21
CA GLN A 127 -1.45 -27.13 3.20
C GLN A 127 -0.11 -27.90 3.08
N PRO A 128 1.05 -27.22 3.22
CA PRO A 128 1.19 -25.77 3.37
C PRO A 128 0.85 -25.02 2.07
N LEU A 129 0.24 -23.84 2.20
CA LEU A 129 -0.08 -22.95 1.07
C LEU A 129 1.16 -22.58 0.26
N ARG A 130 1.04 -22.62 -1.07
CA ARG A 130 2.06 -22.22 -2.05
C ARG A 130 1.51 -21.14 -2.97
N GLU A 131 2.38 -20.40 -3.63
CA GLU A 131 2.01 -19.25 -4.48
C GLU A 131 1.23 -19.66 -5.75
N ASP A 132 1.39 -20.91 -6.18
CA ASP A 132 0.69 -21.53 -7.32
C ASP A 132 -0.68 -22.13 -6.95
N GLU A 133 -1.06 -22.12 -5.67
CA GLU A 133 -2.39 -22.57 -5.25
C GLU A 133 -3.51 -21.68 -5.84
N PRO A 134 -4.70 -22.27 -6.09
CA PRO A 134 -5.84 -21.54 -6.64
C PRO A 134 -6.25 -20.35 -5.78
N LYS A 135 -6.65 -19.27 -6.45
CA LYS A 135 -7.12 -18.03 -5.84
C LYS A 135 -8.64 -17.96 -5.96
N ASN A 136 -9.34 -17.96 -4.82
CA ASN A 136 -10.79 -17.93 -4.76
C ASN A 136 -11.28 -17.07 -3.58
N PRO A 137 -11.14 -15.73 -3.67
CA PRO A 137 -11.43 -14.84 -2.55
C PRO A 137 -12.94 -14.79 -2.23
N ILE A 138 -13.26 -15.05 -0.97
CA ILE A 138 -14.64 -15.12 -0.43
C ILE A 138 -15.17 -13.80 0.15
N SER A 139 -14.37 -12.72 0.13
CA SER A 139 -14.78 -11.40 0.64
C SER A 139 -14.43 -10.27 -0.33
N PRO A 140 -15.14 -9.12 -0.29
CA PRO A 140 -14.79 -7.95 -1.09
C PRO A 140 -13.38 -7.41 -0.81
N TYR A 141 -12.92 -7.45 0.45
CA TYR A 141 -11.53 -7.12 0.80
C TYR A 141 -10.51 -8.00 0.08
N ALA A 142 -10.69 -9.33 0.15
CA ALA A 142 -9.76 -10.25 -0.49
C ALA A 142 -9.79 -10.10 -2.02
N ARG A 143 -10.98 -9.88 -2.58
CA ARG A 143 -11.16 -9.68 -4.02
C ARG A 143 -10.52 -8.38 -4.51
N SER A 144 -10.63 -7.30 -3.77
CA SER A 144 -9.97 -6.03 -4.14
C SER A 144 -8.44 -6.14 -4.10
N LYS A 145 -7.88 -6.88 -3.12
CA LYS A 145 -6.45 -7.21 -3.09
C LYS A 145 -5.99 -8.11 -4.24
N LEU A 146 -6.81 -9.06 -4.69
CA LEU A 146 -6.49 -9.90 -5.84
C LEU A 146 -6.52 -9.13 -7.17
N MET A 147 -7.37 -8.10 -7.28
CA MET A 147 -7.51 -7.28 -8.50
C MET A 147 -6.41 -6.21 -8.65
N THR A 148 -5.64 -5.97 -7.60
CA THR A 148 -4.58 -4.94 -7.56
C THR A 148 -3.24 -5.54 -7.97
#